data_AF-R7U507-F1
#
_entry.id   AF-R7U507-F1
#
_cell.length_a   1.000
_cell.length_b   1.000
_cell.length_c   1.000
_cell.angle_alpha   90.00
_cell.angle_beta   90.00
_cell.angle_gamma   90.00
#
_symmetry.space_group_name_H-M   'P 1'
#
loop_
_entity.id
_entity.type
_entity.pdbx_description
1 polymer ?
#
loop_
_entity_poly.entity_id
_entity_poly.type
_entity_poly.pdbx_seq_one_letter_code
_entity_poly.pdbx_strand_id
1 'polypeptide(L)' 'MSALHGSERAQASGFYVKRISGLIYEETRGVLKVFLENVIRDAATYTEHAKRKTAMDVVYALKRQGRTLYGFGG' A
#
# COMPACT_ATOMS: atom_id res chain seq x y z
N MET A 1 -16.06 -42.73 22.62
CA MET A 1 -14.86 -42.64 21.76
C MET A 1 -15.24 -42.12 20.36
N SER A 2 -15.96 -40.98 20.25
CA SER A 2 -16.50 -40.49 18.95
C SER A 2 -16.35 -38.98 18.71
N ALA A 3 -15.82 -38.20 19.66
CA ALA A 3 -15.75 -36.74 19.54
C ALA A 3 -14.48 -36.19 18.86
N LEU A 4 -13.51 -37.03 18.47
CA LEU A 4 -12.19 -36.57 18.00
C LEU A 4 -12.03 -36.51 16.46
N HIS A 5 -12.97 -37.01 15.67
CA HIS A 5 -12.83 -37.06 14.19
C HIS A 5 -13.36 -35.81 13.45
N GLY A 6 -13.89 -34.81 14.17
CA GLY A 6 -14.44 -33.58 13.58
C GLY A 6 -13.46 -32.41 13.46
N SER A 7 -12.34 -32.41 14.21
CA SER A 7 -11.42 -31.28 14.33
C SER A 7 -10.36 -31.21 13.22
N GLU A 8 -10.01 -32.32 12.58
CA GLU A 8 -8.95 -32.37 11.55
C GLU A 8 -9.38 -31.70 10.22
N ARG A 9 -10.66 -31.82 9.83
CA ARG A 9 -11.18 -31.22 8.60
C ARG A 9 -11.31 -29.69 8.66
N ALA A 10 -11.53 -29.13 9.86
CA ALA A 10 -11.58 -27.69 10.08
C ALA A 10 -10.17 -27.05 10.15
N GLN A 11 -9.16 -27.80 10.57
CA GLN A 11 -7.78 -27.32 10.64
C GLN A 11 -7.17 -27.15 9.24
N ALA A 12 -7.47 -28.04 8.28
CA ALA A 12 -6.95 -27.95 6.92
C ALA A 12 -7.44 -26.69 6.17
N SER A 13 -8.73 -26.36 6.29
CA SER A 13 -9.29 -25.13 5.70
C SER A 13 -8.78 -23.88 6.40
N GLY A 14 -8.74 -23.86 7.74
CA GLY A 14 -8.22 -22.73 8.52
C GLY A 14 -6.73 -22.45 8.28
N PHE A 15 -5.92 -23.50 8.06
CA PHE A 15 -4.49 -23.37 7.73
C PHE A 15 -4.28 -22.79 6.33
N TYR A 16 -5.06 -23.25 5.35
CA TYR A 16 -4.99 -22.74 3.98
C TYR A 16 -5.37 -21.25 3.90
N VAL A 17 -6.43 -20.84 4.60
CA VAL A 17 -6.85 -19.43 4.68
C VAL A 17 -5.76 -18.56 5.32
N LYS A 18 -5.12 -19.02 6.40
CA LYS A 18 -4.03 -18.31 7.07
C LYS A 18 -2.78 -18.15 6.18
N ARG A 19 -2.47 -19.14 5.36
CA ARG A 19 -1.36 -19.05 4.39
C ARG A 19 -1.66 -18.07 3.27
N ILE A 20 -2.85 -18.13 2.67
CA ILE A 20 -3.24 -17.19 1.62
C ILE A 20 -3.27 -15.76 2.14
N SER A 21 -3.84 -15.52 3.34
CA SER A 21 -3.86 -14.17 3.90
C SER A 21 -2.46 -13.62 4.13
N GLY A 22 -1.52 -14.43 4.64
CA GLY A 22 -0.13 -14.01 4.83
C GLY A 22 0.57 -13.66 3.51
N LEU A 23 0.36 -14.48 2.48
CA LEU A 23 0.92 -14.22 1.15
C LEU A 23 0.38 -12.92 0.53
N ILE A 24 -0.92 -12.62 0.68
CA ILE A 24 -1.52 -11.39 0.17
C ILE A 24 -0.96 -10.15 0.88
N TYR A 25 -0.78 -10.19 2.20
CA TYR A 25 -0.21 -9.06 2.93
C TYR A 25 1.24 -8.78 2.53
N GLU A 26 2.05 -9.82 2.34
CA GLU A 26 3.43 -9.63 1.89
C GLU A 26 3.52 -9.16 0.43
N GLU A 27 2.70 -9.71 -0.47
CA GLU A 27 2.62 -9.28 -1.88
C GLU A 27 2.19 -7.81 -1.99
N THR A 28 1.11 -7.43 -1.29
CA THR A 28 0.60 -6.06 -1.31
C THR A 28 1.54 -5.07 -0.62
N ARG A 29 2.22 -5.48 0.46
CA ARG A 29 3.25 -4.66 1.11
C ARG A 29 4.48 -4.49 0.22
N GLY A 30 4.87 -5.51 -0.54
CA GLY A 30 5.96 -5.43 -1.53
C GLY A 30 5.65 -4.42 -2.63
N VAL A 31 4.46 -4.51 -3.24
CA VAL A 31 4.00 -3.57 -4.27
C VAL A 31 3.92 -2.14 -3.73
N LEU A 32 3.35 -1.96 -2.53
CA LEU A 32 3.24 -0.65 -1.90
C LEU A 32 4.62 -0.03 -1.59
N LYS A 33 5.57 -0.85 -1.14
CA LYS A 33 6.94 -0.40 -0.84
C LYS A 33 7.65 0.09 -2.11
N VAL A 34 7.61 -0.68 -3.19
CA VAL A 34 8.23 -0.28 -4.47
C VAL A 34 7.57 0.97 -5.03
N PHE A 35 6.24 1.08 -4.93
CA PHE A 35 5.52 2.28 -5.35
C PHE A 35 5.96 3.52 -4.57
N LEU A 36 6.01 3.45 -3.24
CA LEU A 36 6.42 4.57 -2.40
C LEU A 36 7.89 4.94 -2.58
N GLU A 37 8.79 3.95 -2.75
CA GLU A 37 10.20 4.21 -3.02
C GLU A 37 10.40 4.98 -4.34
N ASN A 38 9.66 4.63 -5.38
CA ASN A 38 9.73 5.34 -6.66
C ASN A 38 9.16 6.77 -6.55
N VAL A 39 8.00 6.94 -5.91
CA VAL A 39 7.38 8.27 -5.71
C VAL A 39 8.29 9.18 -4.88
N ILE A 40 8.89 8.66 -3.80
CA ILE A 40 9.78 9.44 -2.94
C ILE A 40 11.08 9.78 -3.66
N ARG A 41 11.65 8.86 -4.45
CA ARG A 41 12.86 9.13 -5.25
C ARG A 41 12.61 10.23 -6.26
N ASP A 42 11.50 10.15 -7.00
CA ASP A 42 11.12 11.18 -7.95
C ASP A 42 10.88 12.51 -7.24
N ALA A 43 10.12 12.52 -6.14
CA ALA A 43 9.89 13.73 -5.34
C ALA A 43 11.20 14.32 -4.77
N ALA A 44 12.13 13.49 -4.31
CA ALA A 44 13.44 13.94 -3.85
C ALA A 44 14.23 14.57 -5.00
N THR A 45 14.27 13.93 -6.17
CA THR A 45 14.93 14.48 -7.36
C THR A 45 14.29 15.80 -7.82
N TYR A 46 12.96 15.90 -7.83
CA TYR A 46 12.26 17.14 -8.19
C TYR A 46 12.50 18.26 -7.16
N THR A 47 12.52 17.95 -5.86
CA THR A 47 12.74 18.95 -4.80
C THR A 47 14.20 19.38 -4.70
N GLU A 48 15.14 18.48 -4.96
CA GLU A 48 16.58 18.74 -4.99
C GLU A 48 16.97 19.55 -6.23
N HIS A 49 16.41 19.23 -7.40
CA HIS A 49 16.62 19.99 -8.63
C HIS A 49 15.98 21.38 -8.60
N ALA A 50 14.80 21.53 -7.97
CA ALA A 50 14.07 22.79 -7.94
C ALA A 50 14.47 23.74 -6.78
N LYS A 51 15.25 23.27 -5.78
CA LYS A 51 15.54 24.01 -4.52
C LYS A 51 14.28 24.65 -3.88
N ARG A 52 13.10 24.07 -4.09
CA ARG A 52 11.83 24.60 -3.56
C ARG A 52 10.96 23.47 -3.04
N LYS A 53 10.46 23.64 -1.81
CA LYS A 53 9.45 22.78 -1.19
C LYS A 53 8.18 23.61 -1.03
N THR A 54 7.22 23.41 -1.92
CA THR A 54 5.90 24.02 -1.79
C THR A 54 4.87 22.94 -2.08
N ALA A 55 4.29 22.39 -1.00
CA ALA A 55 3.23 21.39 -1.05
C ALA A 55 2.07 21.76 -2.02
N MET A 56 1.88 23.06 -2.25
CA MET A 56 0.92 23.60 -3.22
C MET A 56 1.19 23.20 -4.66
N ASP A 57 2.45 23.13 -5.11
CA ASP A 57 2.77 22.78 -6.50
C ASP A 57 2.36 21.33 -6.81
N VAL A 58 2.49 20.45 -5.81
CA VAL A 58 2.03 19.06 -5.88
C VAL A 58 0.50 18.99 -5.96
N VAL A 59 -0.20 19.78 -5.14
CA VAL A 59 -1.67 19.85 -5.14
C VAL A 59 -2.20 20.35 -6.49
N TYR A 60 -1.56 21.37 -7.07
CA TYR A 60 -1.92 21.89 -8.39
C TYR A 60 -1.65 20.89 -9.52
N ALA A 61 -0.52 20.16 -9.47
CA ALA A 61 -0.21 19.12 -10.46
C ALA A 61 -1.23 17.97 -10.43
N LEU A 62 -1.61 17.53 -9.23
CA LEU A 62 -2.62 16.48 -9.03
C LEU A 62 -4.00 16.91 -9.56
N LYS A 63 -4.42 18.15 -9.26
CA LYS A 63 -5.67 18.73 -9.77
C LYS A 63 -5.71 18.76 -11.31
N ARG A 64 -4.59 19.05 -11.96
CA ARG A 64 -4.48 19.01 -13.44
C ARG A 64 -4.61 17.59 -14.02
N GLN A 65 -4.20 16.56 -13.29
CA GLN A 65 -4.37 15.16 -13.68
C GLN A 65 -5.75 14.58 -13.27
N GLY A 66 -6.67 15.41 -12.77
CA GLY A 66 -8.00 14.99 -12.35
C GLY A 66 -8.04 14.24 -11.01
N ARG A 67 -6.93 14.24 -10.25
CA ARG A 67 -6.83 13.60 -8.94
C ARG A 67 -6.80 14.67 -7.86
N THR A 68 -7.84 14.74 -7.03
CA THR A 68 -7.93 15.78 -5.99
C THR A 68 -7.41 15.24 -4.67
N LEU A 69 -6.43 15.94 -4.09
CA LEU A 69 -5.92 15.66 -2.75
C LEU A 69 -6.59 16.60 -1.75
N TYR A 70 -7.47 16.06 -0.89
CA TYR A 70 -8.22 16.83 0.10
C TYR A 70 -7.33 17.20 1.29
N GLY A 71 -7.51 18.41 1.83
CA GLY A 71 -6.78 18.90 3.01
C GLY A 71 -5.69 19.96 2.74
N PHE A 72 -5.54 20.42 1.50
CA PHE A 72 -4.53 21.43 1.10
C PHE A 72 -5.13 22.71 0.49
N GLY A 73 -6.38 23.05 0.85
CA GLY A 73 -7.03 24.29 0.41
C GLY A 73 -6.80 25.41 1.40
N GLY A 74 -5.82 26.28 1.13
CA GLY A 74 -5.56 27.54 1.81
C GLY A 74 -5.12 28.59 0.80
#